data_AF-A0A8S1LM66-F1
#
_entry.id   AF-A0A8S1LM66-F1
#
_cell.length_a   1.000
_cell.length_b   1.000
_cell.length_c   1.000
_cell.angle_alpha   90.00
_cell.angle_beta   90.00
_cell.angle_gamma   90.00
#
_symmetry.space_group_name_H-M   'P 1'
#
loop_
_entity.id
_entity.type
_entity.pdbx_description
1 polymer ?
#
loop_
_entity_poly.entity_id
_entity_poly.type
_entity_poly.pdbx_seq_one_letter_code
_entity_poly.pdbx_strand_id
1 'polypeptide(L)'
;MNKLILVLVLLSVVQSVFVKKQIDPTKAVFTQLEAMEEHDLGKQLLNTIALQLNNRAPLSDIAKMLQQLRENLILNQQAADQKHAQDEVDCETEIYQYNRRIDYASAEITDSTTEISTLTSKVEQLAQDVENKKVQLDILNEQETTLTDQRANDAEDFIKYEHETENVIEAIEVIFTKLSSIQPEQELVQILTQLNQIGSSNPILALMQVASTFSKDQLNNVLNKLSEVSSSLEQSLHDARQSEIQAQLDYERLMIEIDNQRESLSSAREDSERQLKDNEQALDLQKKRKEDATDELNAATTGKEQKEAECDNWRTQYSVDTEHRQQEISIIRQIEQILATKLKNVRLYLQERSSA
;
A
#
# COMPACT_ATOMS: atom_id res chain seq x y z
N MET A 1 -36.98 -2.88 -72.35
CA MET A 1 -37.30 -4.04 -73.22
C MET A 1 -37.64 -5.18 -72.27
N ASN A 2 -38.80 -5.84 -72.22
CA ASN A 2 -40.04 -5.91 -73.00
C ASN A 2 -41.18 -6.03 -71.96
N LYS A 3 -42.33 -5.32 -72.04
CA LYS A 3 -43.49 -5.54 -72.94
C LYS A 3 -43.94 -7.01 -72.98
N LEU A 4 -45.19 -7.41 -72.98
CA LEU A 4 -46.56 -6.89 -72.85
C LEU A 4 -47.45 -8.13 -73.18
N ILE A 5 -48.79 -8.01 -73.09
CA ILE A 5 -49.85 -9.00 -73.44
C ILE A 5 -50.39 -9.70 -72.18
N LEU A 6 -51.51 -9.31 -71.54
CA LEU A 6 -52.83 -8.78 -71.96
C LEU A 6 -53.68 -9.79 -72.74
N VAL A 7 -54.57 -10.51 -72.02
CA VAL A 7 -55.90 -10.90 -72.51
C VAL A 7 -56.91 -10.75 -71.36
N LEU A 8 -58.06 -10.22 -71.74
CA LEU A 8 -59.10 -9.51 -71.00
C LEU A 8 -60.37 -10.37 -70.98
N VAL A 9 -61.16 -10.20 -69.92
CA VAL A 9 -62.64 -10.33 -69.82
C VAL A 9 -63.26 -11.73 -69.71
N LEU A 10 -63.84 -12.02 -68.53
CA LEU A 10 -65.30 -12.21 -68.43
C LEU A 10 -65.81 -12.09 -66.98
N LEU A 11 -66.93 -11.38 -66.87
CA LEU A 11 -67.77 -11.04 -65.73
C LEU A 11 -67.91 -12.12 -64.63
N SER A 12 -67.81 -11.70 -63.37
CA SER A 12 -68.98 -11.74 -62.47
C SER A 12 -68.73 -10.88 -61.22
N VAL A 13 -69.56 -9.84 -61.12
CA VAL A 13 -69.79 -9.08 -59.90
C VAL A 13 -70.51 -10.02 -58.94
N VAL A 14 -69.85 -10.49 -57.89
CA VAL A 14 -70.53 -10.97 -56.68
C VAL A 14 -70.31 -9.89 -55.63
N GLN A 15 -71.29 -8.99 -55.54
CA GLN A 15 -71.52 -8.24 -54.32
C GLN A 15 -71.87 -9.26 -53.24
N SER A 16 -70.89 -9.68 -52.44
CA SER A 16 -71.17 -10.21 -51.11
C SER A 16 -71.68 -9.05 -50.27
N VAL A 17 -72.99 -8.84 -50.36
CA VAL A 17 -73.78 -8.10 -49.37
C VAL A 17 -73.53 -8.80 -48.04
N PHE A 18 -72.61 -8.25 -47.24
CA PHE A 18 -72.57 -8.59 -45.82
C PHE A 18 -73.90 -8.12 -45.24
N VAL A 19 -74.82 -9.06 -45.08
CA VAL A 19 -75.98 -8.92 -44.22
C VAL A 19 -75.44 -8.58 -42.84
N LYS A 20 -75.56 -7.30 -42.44
CA LYS A 20 -75.44 -6.87 -41.06
C LYS A 20 -76.45 -7.71 -40.27
N LYS A 21 -75.96 -8.75 -39.59
CA LYS A 21 -76.74 -9.44 -38.56
C LYS A 21 -77.20 -8.34 -37.61
N GLN A 22 -78.50 -8.06 -37.54
CA GLN A 22 -79.07 -7.13 -36.57
C GLN A 22 -78.72 -7.69 -35.19
N ILE A 23 -77.62 -7.21 -34.61
CA ILE A 23 -77.34 -7.42 -33.20
C ILE A 23 -78.46 -6.66 -32.50
N ASP A 24 -79.31 -7.41 -31.80
CA ASP A 24 -80.32 -6.81 -30.93
C ASP A 24 -79.61 -5.80 -30.02
N PRO A 25 -79.93 -4.49 -30.12
CA PRO A 25 -79.26 -3.44 -29.35
C PRO A 25 -79.43 -3.65 -27.84
N THR A 26 -80.37 -4.49 -27.41
CA THR A 26 -80.56 -4.91 -26.03
C THR A 26 -79.51 -5.94 -25.62
N LYS A 27 -79.27 -6.96 -26.45
CA LYS A 27 -78.24 -7.99 -26.19
C LYS A 27 -76.83 -7.41 -26.16
N ALA A 28 -76.51 -6.47 -27.04
CA ALA A 28 -75.20 -5.81 -27.03
C ALA A 28 -74.92 -5.04 -25.72
N VAL A 29 -75.94 -4.36 -25.17
CA VAL A 29 -75.83 -3.64 -23.90
C VAL A 29 -75.73 -4.61 -22.73
N PHE A 30 -76.45 -5.72 -22.76
CA PHE A 30 -76.37 -6.76 -21.73
C PHE A 30 -74.97 -7.37 -21.67
N THR A 31 -74.38 -7.75 -22.81
CA THR A 31 -73.02 -8.26 -22.86
C THR A 31 -71.98 -7.26 -22.36
N GLN A 32 -72.18 -5.96 -22.62
CA GLN A 32 -71.30 -4.91 -22.08
C GLN A 32 -71.43 -4.76 -20.57
N LEU A 33 -72.65 -4.81 -20.03
CA LEU A 33 -72.89 -4.72 -18.58
C LEU A 33 -72.42 -5.98 -17.84
N GLU A 34 -72.56 -7.15 -18.45
CA GLU A 34 -72.06 -8.43 -17.93
C GLU A 34 -70.52 -8.45 -17.89
N ALA A 35 -69.85 -7.99 -18.95
CA ALA A 35 -68.40 -7.82 -18.96
C ALA A 35 -67.89 -6.81 -17.90
N MET A 36 -68.69 -5.81 -17.54
CA MET A 36 -68.37 -4.90 -16.43
C MET A 36 -68.61 -5.54 -15.06
N GLU A 37 -69.59 -6.43 -14.94
CA GLU A 37 -69.87 -7.17 -13.72
C GLU A 37 -68.76 -8.18 -13.37
N GLU A 38 -67.99 -8.63 -14.36
CA GLU A 38 -66.79 -9.45 -14.13
C GLU A 38 -65.69 -8.71 -13.35
N HIS A 39 -65.72 -7.37 -13.33
CA HIS A 39 -64.80 -6.56 -12.53
C HIS A 39 -65.43 -6.14 -11.20
N ASP A 40 -64.68 -6.25 -10.09
CA ASP A 40 -65.18 -5.96 -8.74
C ASP A 40 -65.80 -4.55 -8.62
N LEU A 41 -65.10 -3.52 -9.10
CA LEU A 41 -65.64 -2.15 -9.16
C LEU A 41 -66.90 -2.07 -10.02
N GLY A 42 -66.91 -2.67 -11.23
CA GLY A 42 -68.06 -2.60 -12.12
C GLY A 42 -69.30 -3.26 -11.50
N LYS A 43 -69.14 -4.42 -10.86
CA LYS A 43 -70.20 -5.07 -10.07
C LYS A 43 -70.72 -4.19 -8.94
N GLN A 44 -69.84 -3.58 -8.16
CA GLN A 44 -70.22 -2.67 -7.06
C GLN A 44 -70.96 -1.43 -7.56
N LEU A 45 -70.50 -0.84 -8.68
CA LEU A 45 -71.15 0.30 -9.32
C LEU A 45 -72.54 -0.08 -9.83
N LEU A 46 -72.69 -1.20 -10.53
CA LEU A 46 -73.98 -1.69 -11.03
C LEU A 46 -74.96 -2.01 -9.87
N ASN A 47 -74.47 -2.57 -8.77
CA ASN A 47 -75.26 -2.77 -7.54
C ASN A 47 -75.73 -1.45 -6.95
N THR A 48 -74.82 -0.47 -6.84
CA THR A 48 -75.12 0.86 -6.31
C THR A 48 -76.15 1.56 -7.19
N ILE A 49 -75.99 1.49 -8.51
CA ILE A 49 -76.95 2.04 -9.48
C ILE A 49 -78.32 1.37 -9.33
N ALA A 50 -78.38 0.04 -9.19
CA ALA A 50 -79.64 -0.68 -8.98
C ALA A 50 -80.36 -0.23 -7.71
N LEU A 51 -79.63 -0.08 -6.60
CA LEU A 51 -80.17 0.42 -5.34
C LEU A 51 -80.72 1.85 -5.48
N GLN A 52 -79.95 2.74 -6.12
CA GLN A 52 -80.36 4.13 -6.32
C GLN A 52 -81.59 4.23 -7.24
N LEU A 53 -81.67 3.43 -8.30
CA LEU A 53 -82.83 3.36 -9.18
C LEU A 53 -84.08 2.82 -8.47
N ASN A 54 -83.94 1.79 -7.64
CA ASN A 54 -85.04 1.24 -6.83
C ASN A 54 -85.57 2.24 -5.81
N ASN A 55 -84.68 3.05 -5.23
CA ASN A 55 -85.01 4.14 -4.31
C ASN A 55 -85.53 5.41 -5.02
N ARG A 56 -85.78 5.34 -6.34
CA ARG A 56 -86.28 6.46 -7.17
C ARG A 56 -85.35 7.68 -7.19
N ALA A 57 -84.05 7.47 -6.99
CA ALA A 57 -83.07 8.55 -7.11
C ALA A 57 -83.10 9.15 -8.53
N PRO A 58 -83.00 10.48 -8.67
CA PRO A 58 -82.85 11.12 -9.97
C PRO A 58 -81.62 10.57 -10.72
N LEU A 59 -81.76 10.36 -12.03
CA LEU A 59 -80.64 9.93 -12.87
C LEU A 59 -79.50 10.94 -12.89
N SER A 60 -79.81 12.22 -12.69
CA SER A 60 -78.82 13.27 -12.52
C SER A 60 -77.90 13.02 -11.33
N ASP A 61 -78.39 12.39 -10.26
CA ASP A 61 -77.62 12.18 -9.04
C ASP A 61 -76.73 10.94 -9.18
N ILE A 62 -77.21 9.89 -9.86
CA ILE A 62 -76.41 8.73 -10.25
C ILE A 62 -75.29 9.16 -11.22
N ALA A 63 -75.60 10.00 -12.21
CA ALA A 63 -74.62 10.53 -13.14
C ALA A 63 -73.57 11.41 -12.44
N LYS A 64 -73.99 12.28 -11.51
CA LYS A 64 -73.06 13.09 -10.70
C LYS A 64 -72.15 12.22 -9.83
N MET A 65 -72.67 11.15 -9.22
CA MET A 65 -71.87 10.22 -8.42
C MET A 65 -70.78 9.54 -9.26
N LEU A 66 -71.14 9.01 -10.43
CA LEU A 66 -70.17 8.39 -11.35
C LEU A 66 -69.14 9.41 -11.86
N GLN A 67 -69.58 10.62 -12.18
CA GLN A 67 -68.69 11.69 -12.60
C GLN A 67 -67.71 12.07 -11.48
N GLN A 68 -68.18 12.20 -10.24
CA GLN A 68 -67.34 12.48 -9.07
C GLN A 68 -66.33 11.36 -8.81
N LEU A 69 -66.75 10.09 -8.90
CA LEU A 69 -65.84 8.95 -8.74
C LEU A 69 -64.75 8.95 -9.81
N ARG A 70 -65.12 9.21 -11.07
CA ARG A 70 -64.16 9.33 -12.18
C ARG A 70 -63.20 10.50 -11.98
N GLU A 71 -63.71 11.66 -11.60
CA GLU A 71 -62.90 12.85 -11.33
C GLU A 71 -61.93 12.60 -10.15
N ASN A 72 -62.38 11.94 -9.09
CA ASN A 72 -61.51 11.53 -7.99
C ASN A 72 -60.40 10.57 -8.44
N LEU A 73 -60.69 9.58 -9.28
CA LEU A 73 -59.66 8.70 -9.83
C LEU A 73 -58.65 9.44 -10.71
N ILE A 74 -59.11 10.42 -11.51
CA ILE A 74 -58.23 11.29 -12.31
C ILE A 74 -57.32 12.13 -11.41
N LEU A 75 -57.87 12.73 -10.36
CA LEU A 75 -57.08 13.51 -9.38
C LEU A 75 -56.08 12.62 -8.64
N ASN A 76 -56.48 11.40 -8.27
CA ASN A 76 -55.59 10.42 -7.66
C ASN A 76 -54.45 10.02 -8.60
N GLN A 77 -54.71 9.84 -9.89
CA GLN A 77 -53.66 9.59 -10.88
C GLN A 77 -52.71 10.78 -10.98
N GLN A 78 -53.22 12.02 -11.08
CA GLN A 78 -52.36 13.20 -11.13
C GLN A 78 -51.46 13.34 -9.89
N ALA A 79 -51.99 13.05 -8.70
CA ALA A 79 -51.20 13.03 -7.48
C ALA A 79 -50.14 11.91 -7.49
N ALA A 80 -50.48 10.73 -8.00
CA ALA A 80 -49.54 9.63 -8.18
C ALA A 80 -48.44 9.95 -9.20
N ASP A 81 -48.77 10.62 -10.31
CA ASP A 81 -47.81 11.07 -11.34
C ASP A 81 -46.80 12.06 -10.75
N GLN A 82 -47.28 13.03 -9.97
CA GLN A 82 -46.43 14.00 -9.28
C GLN A 82 -45.52 13.33 -8.27
N LYS A 83 -46.06 12.40 -7.48
CA LYS A 83 -45.27 11.63 -6.52
C LYS A 83 -44.21 10.79 -7.23
N HIS A 84 -44.59 10.04 -8.27
CA HIS A 84 -43.65 9.22 -9.03
C HIS A 84 -42.53 10.07 -9.64
N ALA A 85 -42.84 11.23 -10.19
CA ALA A 85 -41.82 12.14 -10.70
C ALA A 85 -40.85 12.62 -9.60
N GLN A 86 -41.34 12.88 -8.38
CA GLN A 86 -40.48 13.22 -7.25
C GLN A 86 -39.62 12.03 -6.82
N ASP A 87 -40.22 10.85 -6.69
CA ASP A 87 -39.54 9.62 -6.31
C ASP A 87 -38.41 9.28 -7.32
N GLU A 88 -38.62 9.50 -8.63
CA GLU A 88 -37.58 9.31 -9.66
C GLU A 88 -36.41 10.30 -9.50
N VAL A 89 -36.69 11.58 -9.23
CA VAL A 89 -35.64 12.58 -8.99
C VAL A 89 -34.83 12.24 -7.74
N ASP A 90 -35.50 11.80 -6.68
CA ASP A 90 -34.85 11.36 -5.44
C ASP A 90 -33.99 10.11 -5.70
N CYS A 91 -34.49 9.15 -6.47
CA CYS A 91 -33.76 7.97 -6.92
C CYS A 91 -32.49 8.32 -7.70
N GLU A 92 -32.60 9.15 -8.74
CA GLU A 92 -31.45 9.59 -9.53
C GLU A 92 -30.40 10.30 -8.66
N THR A 93 -30.86 11.16 -7.75
CA THR A 93 -29.99 11.94 -6.86
C THR A 93 -29.22 11.05 -5.89
N GLU A 94 -29.90 10.14 -5.20
CA GLU A 94 -29.28 9.23 -4.24
C GLU A 94 -28.31 8.25 -4.93
N ILE A 95 -28.72 7.65 -6.06
CA ILE A 95 -27.83 6.76 -6.85
C ILE A 95 -26.59 7.51 -7.33
N TYR A 96 -26.75 8.77 -7.78
CA TYR A 96 -25.62 9.60 -8.16
C TYR A 96 -24.67 9.87 -6.98
N GLN A 97 -25.20 10.16 -5.79
CA GLN A 97 -24.39 10.34 -4.59
C GLN A 97 -23.62 9.06 -4.22
N TYR A 98 -24.26 7.89 -4.29
CA TYR A 98 -23.57 6.62 -4.08
C TYR A 98 -22.46 6.39 -5.11
N ASN A 99 -22.71 6.63 -6.40
CA ASN A 99 -21.67 6.52 -7.43
C ASN A 99 -20.48 7.42 -7.14
N ARG A 100 -20.71 8.68 -6.71
CA ARG A 100 -19.61 9.58 -6.32
C ARG A 100 -18.80 9.05 -5.13
N ARG A 101 -19.45 8.46 -4.13
CA ARG A 101 -18.80 7.85 -2.97
C ARG A 101 -17.96 6.63 -3.38
N ILE A 102 -18.52 5.78 -4.25
CA ILE A 102 -17.83 4.62 -4.84
C ILE A 102 -16.58 5.05 -5.61
N ASP A 103 -16.71 6.06 -6.48
CA ASP A 103 -15.60 6.59 -7.28
C ASP A 103 -14.50 7.15 -6.39
N TYR A 104 -14.87 7.94 -5.37
CA TYR A 104 -13.93 8.52 -4.42
C TYR A 104 -13.20 7.44 -3.61
N ALA A 105 -13.93 6.49 -3.02
CA ALA A 105 -13.35 5.39 -2.26
C ALA A 105 -12.43 4.50 -3.13
N SER A 106 -12.81 4.24 -4.38
CA SER A 106 -11.99 3.48 -5.33
C SER A 106 -10.68 4.20 -5.70
N ALA A 107 -10.74 5.52 -5.86
CA ALA A 107 -9.55 6.34 -6.09
C ALA A 107 -8.62 6.32 -4.88
N GLU A 108 -9.15 6.54 -3.67
CA GLU A 108 -8.38 6.49 -2.42
C GLU A 108 -7.72 5.11 -2.19
N ILE A 109 -8.41 4.01 -2.51
CA ILE A 109 -7.81 2.66 -2.45
C ILE A 109 -6.63 2.53 -3.42
N THR A 110 -6.75 3.07 -4.63
CA THR A 110 -5.71 3.02 -5.66
C THR A 110 -4.48 3.83 -5.25
N ASP A 111 -4.70 5.05 -4.79
CA ASP A 111 -3.65 5.95 -4.32
C ASP A 111 -2.95 5.37 -3.10
N SER A 112 -3.70 4.96 -2.08
CA SER A 112 -3.15 4.32 -0.87
C SER A 112 -2.38 3.04 -1.21
N THR A 113 -2.83 2.24 -2.17
CA THR A 113 -2.10 1.03 -2.60
C THR A 113 -0.74 1.36 -3.22
N THR A 114 -0.68 2.41 -4.05
CA THR A 114 0.56 2.87 -4.67
C THR A 114 1.54 3.41 -3.63
N GLU A 115 1.03 4.20 -2.68
CA GLU A 115 1.84 4.73 -1.57
C GLU A 115 2.34 3.62 -0.64
N ILE A 116 1.50 2.65 -0.28
CA ILE A 116 1.88 1.47 0.50
C ILE A 116 3.05 0.73 -0.17
N SER A 117 2.97 0.49 -1.47
CA SER A 117 4.05 -0.18 -2.21
C SER A 117 5.36 0.61 -2.15
N THR A 118 5.28 1.92 -2.31
CA THR A 118 6.45 2.81 -2.29
C THR A 118 7.08 2.86 -0.90
N LEU A 119 6.26 3.04 0.14
CA LEU A 119 6.70 3.10 1.53
C LEU A 119 7.26 1.76 2.00
N THR A 120 6.65 0.64 1.61
CA THR A 120 7.16 -0.71 1.93
C THR A 120 8.58 -0.90 1.39
N SER A 121 8.82 -0.55 0.12
CA SER A 121 10.16 -0.64 -0.47
C SER A 121 11.18 0.29 0.23
N LYS A 122 10.77 1.50 0.61
CA LYS A 122 11.63 2.42 1.37
C LYS A 122 11.98 1.89 2.76
N VAL A 123 11.00 1.33 3.48
CA VAL A 123 11.19 0.71 4.80
C VAL A 123 12.19 -0.45 4.69
N GLU A 124 12.05 -1.33 3.71
CA GLU A 124 12.99 -2.44 3.48
C GLU A 124 14.41 -1.93 3.17
N GLN A 125 14.53 -0.93 2.30
CA GLN A 125 15.82 -0.35 1.95
C GLN A 125 16.50 0.31 3.16
N LEU A 126 15.76 1.10 3.93
CA LEU A 126 16.29 1.78 5.13
C LEU A 126 16.66 0.77 6.22
N ALA A 127 15.86 -0.28 6.43
CA ALA A 127 16.18 -1.34 7.38
C ALA A 127 17.49 -2.04 7.01
N GLN A 128 17.69 -2.37 5.73
CA GLN A 128 18.95 -2.96 5.26
C GLN A 128 20.13 -1.99 5.40
N ASP A 129 19.92 -0.71 5.12
CA ASP A 129 20.95 0.31 5.23
C ASP A 129 21.39 0.56 6.68
N VAL A 130 20.44 0.58 7.63
CA VAL A 130 20.73 0.63 9.07
C VAL A 130 21.57 -0.58 9.50
N GLU A 131 21.19 -1.79 9.09
CA GLU A 131 21.95 -2.99 9.44
C GLU A 131 23.35 -3.00 8.82
N ASN A 132 23.49 -2.57 7.56
CA ASN A 132 24.79 -2.45 6.91
C ASN A 132 25.70 -1.44 7.64
N LYS A 133 25.17 -0.28 8.05
CA LYS A 133 25.91 0.72 8.82
C LYS A 133 26.32 0.19 10.19
N LYS A 134 25.46 -0.60 10.85
CA LYS A 134 25.78 -1.25 12.12
C LYS A 134 26.96 -2.23 11.97
N VAL A 135 26.93 -3.08 10.94
CA VAL A 135 28.05 -3.99 10.62
C VAL A 135 29.35 -3.21 10.36
N GLN A 136 29.28 -2.10 9.61
CA GLN A 136 30.47 -1.27 9.37
C GLN A 136 31.04 -0.65 10.65
N LEU A 137 30.17 -0.18 11.57
CA LEU A 137 30.60 0.31 12.88
C LEU A 137 31.26 -0.79 13.71
N ASP A 138 30.73 -2.01 13.69
CA ASP A 138 31.31 -3.15 14.41
C ASP A 138 32.71 -3.50 13.85
N ILE A 139 32.87 -3.48 12.52
CA ILE A 139 34.18 -3.68 11.86
C ILE A 139 35.17 -2.59 12.28
N LEU A 140 34.75 -1.32 12.31
CA LEU A 140 35.64 -0.22 12.73
C LEU A 140 36.06 -0.36 14.19
N ASN A 141 35.14 -0.78 15.08
CA ASN A 141 35.47 -1.05 16.49
C ASN A 141 36.49 -2.20 16.65
N GLU A 142 36.35 -3.26 15.86
CA GLU A 142 37.27 -4.39 15.87
C GLU A 142 38.65 -4.01 15.29
N GLN A 143 38.67 -3.22 14.21
CA GLN A 143 39.90 -2.67 13.64
C GLN A 143 40.64 -1.79 14.64
N GLU A 144 39.93 -0.90 15.33
CA GLU A 144 40.50 -0.03 16.36
C GLU A 144 41.16 -0.85 17.48
N THR A 145 40.44 -1.87 17.98
CA THR A 145 40.95 -2.77 19.02
C THR A 145 42.21 -3.49 18.55
N THR A 146 42.17 -4.06 17.35
CA THR A 146 43.29 -4.79 16.75
C THR A 146 44.52 -3.90 16.56
N LEU A 147 44.32 -2.68 16.05
CA LEU A 147 45.41 -1.71 15.84
C LEU A 147 46.00 -1.24 17.16
N THR A 148 45.16 -1.03 18.18
CA THR A 148 45.60 -0.64 19.54
C THR A 148 46.46 -1.74 20.15
N ASP A 149 46.03 -3.00 20.06
CA ASP A 149 46.78 -4.16 20.57
C ASP A 149 48.10 -4.36 19.81
N GLN A 150 48.08 -4.22 18.47
CA GLN A 150 49.29 -4.29 17.65
C GLN A 150 50.28 -3.20 18.01
N ARG A 151 49.83 -1.94 18.13
CA ARG A 151 50.68 -0.81 18.52
C ARG A 151 51.29 -1.01 19.91
N ALA A 152 50.52 -1.54 20.86
CA ALA A 152 51.02 -1.84 22.20
C ALA A 152 52.14 -2.89 22.17
N ASN A 153 51.98 -3.97 21.40
CA ASN A 153 53.01 -5.00 21.23
C ASN A 153 54.26 -4.46 20.52
N ASP A 154 54.08 -3.73 19.42
CA ASP A 154 55.18 -3.14 18.66
C ASP A 154 55.99 -2.16 19.51
N ALA A 155 55.33 -1.36 20.36
CA ALA A 155 55.97 -0.44 21.28
C ALA A 155 56.78 -1.17 22.37
N GLU A 156 56.24 -2.27 22.91
CA GLU A 156 56.96 -3.12 23.88
C GLU A 156 58.21 -3.76 23.24
N ASP A 157 58.08 -4.30 22.02
CA ASP A 157 59.18 -4.89 21.26
C ASP A 157 60.27 -3.84 20.94
N PHE A 158 59.88 -2.62 20.59
CA PHE A 158 60.81 -1.52 20.37
C PHE A 158 61.58 -1.14 21.65
N ILE A 159 60.88 -0.98 22.78
CA ILE A 159 61.51 -0.66 24.07
C ILE A 159 62.54 -1.73 24.45
N LYS A 160 62.19 -3.00 24.24
CA LYS A 160 63.11 -4.12 24.50
C LYS A 160 64.33 -4.06 23.58
N TYR A 161 64.13 -3.88 22.28
CA TYR A 161 65.20 -3.73 21.31
C TYR A 161 66.13 -2.55 21.63
N GLU A 162 65.57 -1.40 22.00
CA GLU A 162 66.31 -0.20 22.40
C GLU A 162 67.20 -0.51 23.61
N HIS A 163 66.63 -1.09 24.68
CA HIS A 163 67.39 -1.41 25.88
C HIS A 163 68.48 -2.47 25.64
N GLU A 164 68.19 -3.52 24.88
CA GLU A 164 69.18 -4.55 24.52
C GLU A 164 70.33 -3.96 23.69
N THR A 165 70.02 -3.08 22.73
CA THR A 165 71.02 -2.43 21.88
C THR A 165 71.91 -1.47 22.67
N GLU A 166 71.33 -0.67 23.58
CA GLU A 166 72.08 0.21 24.48
C GLU A 166 73.04 -0.58 25.38
N ASN A 167 72.55 -1.68 25.97
CA ASN A 167 73.39 -2.57 26.80
C ASN A 167 74.56 -3.16 26.00
N VAL A 168 74.36 -3.51 24.73
CA VAL A 168 75.42 -4.02 23.85
C VAL A 168 76.42 -2.92 23.52
N ILE A 169 75.98 -1.70 23.21
CA ILE A 169 76.85 -0.55 22.96
C ILE A 169 77.72 -0.28 24.21
N GLU A 170 77.12 -0.20 25.40
CA GLU A 170 77.86 0.00 26.65
C GLU A 170 78.88 -1.12 26.90
N ALA A 171 78.50 -2.38 26.67
CA ALA A 171 79.43 -3.51 26.79
C ALA A 171 80.60 -3.43 25.80
N ILE A 172 80.35 -3.01 24.56
CA ILE A 172 81.39 -2.79 23.54
C ILE A 172 82.33 -1.67 23.98
N GLU A 173 81.82 -0.56 24.51
CA GLU A 173 82.63 0.55 25.01
C GLU A 173 83.52 0.15 26.20
N VAL A 174 82.98 -0.65 27.13
CA VAL A 174 83.75 -1.21 28.26
C VAL A 174 84.86 -2.13 27.76
N ILE A 175 84.56 -3.01 26.80
CA ILE A 175 85.56 -3.90 26.18
C ILE A 175 86.61 -3.09 25.43
N PHE A 176 86.20 -2.11 24.62
CA PHE A 176 87.09 -1.23 23.86
C PHE A 176 88.05 -0.48 24.79
N THR A 177 87.54 0.08 25.88
CA THR A 177 88.34 0.78 26.91
C THR A 177 89.36 -0.16 27.56
N LYS A 178 88.94 -1.39 27.89
CA LYS A 178 89.85 -2.38 28.49
C LYS A 178 90.90 -2.86 27.50
N LEU A 179 90.53 -3.13 26.26
CA LEU A 179 91.45 -3.60 25.21
C LEU A 179 92.46 -2.52 24.80
N SER A 180 92.06 -1.25 24.74
CA SER A 180 92.96 -0.13 24.41
C SER A 180 93.99 0.15 25.51
N SER A 181 93.72 -0.29 26.75
CA SER A 181 94.67 -0.17 27.87
C SER A 181 95.76 -1.25 27.90
N ILE A 182 95.68 -2.27 27.04
CA ILE A 182 96.63 -3.39 27.00
C ILE A 182 97.92 -2.97 26.28
N GLN A 183 99.08 -3.24 26.89
CA GLN A 183 100.38 -3.18 26.22
C GLN A 183 100.67 -4.56 25.58
N PRO A 184 100.78 -4.66 24.24
CA PRO A 184 101.07 -5.92 23.56
C PRO A 184 102.50 -6.41 23.88
N GLU A 185 102.71 -7.73 23.84
CA GLU A 185 103.98 -8.47 24.09
C GLU A 185 104.27 -8.93 25.54
N GLN A 186 103.31 -9.55 26.23
CA GLN A 186 103.60 -10.40 27.39
C GLN A 186 103.77 -11.88 26.99
N GLU A 187 104.70 -12.61 27.62
CA GLU A 187 105.08 -13.98 27.25
C GLU A 187 103.89 -14.97 27.19
N LEU A 188 103.70 -15.56 26.01
CA LEU A 188 102.62 -16.47 25.60
C LEU A 188 102.32 -17.65 26.55
N VAL A 189 103.31 -18.10 27.32
CA VAL A 189 103.23 -19.37 28.08
C VAL A 189 102.51 -19.22 29.43
N GLN A 190 102.58 -18.05 30.07
CA GLN A 190 101.88 -17.79 31.34
C GLN A 190 100.39 -17.43 31.14
N ILE A 191 100.03 -17.00 29.94
CA ILE A 191 98.69 -16.50 29.61
C ILE A 191 97.72 -17.65 29.34
N LEU A 192 98.16 -18.70 28.62
CA LEU A 192 97.33 -19.88 28.33
C LEU A 192 96.96 -20.69 29.58
N THR A 193 97.81 -20.66 30.61
CA THR A 193 97.56 -21.32 31.90
C THR A 193 96.57 -20.56 32.77
N GLN A 194 96.54 -19.22 32.70
CA GLN A 194 95.53 -18.40 33.38
C GLN A 194 94.17 -18.40 32.64
N LEU A 195 94.16 -18.52 31.31
CA LEU A 195 92.92 -18.61 30.51
C LEU A 195 92.06 -19.81 30.92
N ASN A 196 92.70 -20.94 31.22
CA ASN A 196 92.03 -22.17 31.63
C ASN A 196 91.45 -22.09 33.06
N GLN A 197 91.91 -21.13 33.87
CA GLN A 197 91.40 -20.88 35.23
C GLN A 197 90.29 -19.83 35.28
N ILE A 198 90.22 -18.93 34.28
CA ILE A 198 89.30 -17.78 34.26
C ILE A 198 88.13 -17.98 33.26
N GLY A 199 88.30 -18.86 32.26
CA GLY A 199 87.49 -18.96 31.05
C GLY A 199 85.97 -19.23 31.19
N SER A 200 85.46 -19.47 32.40
CA SER A 200 84.03 -19.65 32.66
C SER A 200 83.42 -18.57 33.58
N SER A 201 84.23 -17.73 34.24
CA SER A 201 83.77 -16.85 35.32
C SER A 201 83.80 -15.35 34.98
N ASN A 202 84.58 -14.94 33.97
CA ASN A 202 84.65 -13.54 33.55
C ASN A 202 85.09 -13.42 32.06
N PRO A 203 84.15 -13.32 31.11
CA PRO A 203 84.44 -13.30 29.67
C PRO A 203 85.33 -12.13 29.25
N ILE A 204 85.20 -10.98 29.93
CA ILE A 204 85.97 -9.77 29.65
C ILE A 204 87.45 -9.97 30.02
N LEU A 205 87.74 -10.61 31.16
CA LEU A 205 89.12 -10.93 31.56
C LEU A 205 89.75 -11.97 30.63
N ALA A 206 88.99 -12.97 30.19
CA ALA A 206 89.46 -13.93 29.20
C ALA A 206 89.80 -13.25 27.87
N LEU A 207 88.95 -12.31 27.41
CA LEU A 207 89.20 -11.47 26.24
C LEU A 207 90.45 -10.61 26.39
N MET A 208 90.65 -9.97 27.56
CA MET A 208 91.85 -9.17 27.83
C MET A 208 93.14 -10.00 27.77
N GLN A 209 93.12 -11.23 28.32
CA GLN A 209 94.28 -12.13 28.25
C GLN A 209 94.57 -12.58 26.83
N VAL A 210 93.57 -12.96 26.04
CA VAL A 210 93.78 -13.31 24.63
C VAL A 210 94.33 -12.09 23.86
N ALA A 211 93.78 -10.91 24.08
CA ALA A 211 94.22 -9.68 23.42
C ALA A 211 95.66 -9.26 23.77
N SER A 212 96.16 -9.59 24.96
CA SER A 212 97.56 -9.35 25.36
C SER A 212 98.59 -10.18 24.57
N THR A 213 98.14 -11.24 23.88
CA THR A 213 98.97 -12.07 22.99
C THR A 213 98.99 -11.58 21.54
N PHE A 214 98.17 -10.58 21.20
CA PHE A 214 98.10 -10.04 19.85
C PHE A 214 99.27 -9.12 19.55
N SER A 215 99.67 -9.06 18.28
CA SER A 215 100.53 -7.98 17.82
C SER A 215 99.78 -6.64 17.90
N LYS A 216 100.53 -5.54 18.00
CA LYS A 216 99.95 -4.19 18.03
C LYS A 216 98.98 -3.93 16.87
N ASP A 217 99.31 -4.40 15.67
CA ASP A 217 98.46 -4.23 14.48
C ASP A 217 97.17 -5.05 14.56
N GLN A 218 97.24 -6.27 15.11
CA GLN A 218 96.06 -7.13 15.32
C GLN A 218 95.12 -6.54 16.38
N LEU A 219 95.66 -6.04 17.50
CA LEU A 219 94.89 -5.37 18.55
C LEU A 219 94.20 -4.10 18.02
N ASN A 220 94.93 -3.27 17.26
CA ASN A 220 94.37 -2.08 16.62
C ASN A 220 93.24 -2.42 15.63
N ASN A 221 93.38 -3.51 14.86
CA ASN A 221 92.31 -3.97 13.97
C ASN A 221 91.05 -4.39 14.73
N VAL A 222 91.19 -5.11 15.86
CA VAL A 222 90.05 -5.47 16.72
C VAL A 222 89.39 -4.24 17.33
N LEU A 223 90.18 -3.27 17.82
CA LEU A 223 89.66 -2.01 18.34
C LEU A 223 88.89 -1.23 17.26
N ASN A 224 89.45 -1.10 16.05
CA ASN A 224 88.77 -0.44 14.94
C ASN A 224 87.43 -1.11 14.61
N LYS A 225 87.40 -2.45 14.55
CA LYS A 225 86.14 -3.19 14.30
C LYS A 225 85.12 -3.01 15.41
N LEU A 226 85.54 -3.00 16.68
CA LEU A 226 84.64 -2.73 17.80
C LEU A 226 84.08 -1.30 17.74
N SER A 227 84.90 -0.32 17.37
CA SER A 227 84.45 1.06 17.15
C SER A 227 83.48 1.17 15.98
N GLU A 228 83.73 0.46 14.88
CA GLU A 228 82.83 0.40 13.72
C GLU A 228 81.49 -0.24 14.10
N VAL A 229 81.50 -1.33 14.87
CA VAL A 229 80.28 -1.99 15.36
C VAL A 229 79.52 -1.08 16.32
N SER A 230 80.17 -0.41 17.27
CA SER A 230 79.52 0.54 18.18
C SER A 230 78.82 1.65 17.41
N SER A 231 79.54 2.31 16.50
CA SER A 231 78.99 3.39 15.67
C SER A 231 77.85 2.90 14.77
N SER A 232 77.94 1.68 14.23
CA SER A 232 76.86 1.08 13.45
C SER A 232 75.63 0.77 14.29
N LEU A 233 75.79 0.31 15.54
CA LEU A 233 74.68 0.06 16.46
C LEU A 233 74.03 1.35 16.93
N GLU A 234 74.82 2.38 17.24
CA GLU A 234 74.32 3.72 17.59
C GLU A 234 73.50 4.32 16.45
N GLN A 235 73.99 4.23 15.21
CA GLN A 235 73.25 4.68 14.04
C GLN A 235 71.97 3.86 13.84
N SER A 236 72.05 2.52 13.96
CA SER A 236 70.88 1.65 13.84
C SER A 236 69.83 1.93 14.90
N LEU A 237 70.24 2.28 16.13
CA LEU A 237 69.34 2.67 17.21
C LEU A 237 68.72 4.04 16.95
N HIS A 238 69.50 5.00 16.45
CA HIS A 238 68.99 6.30 16.05
C HIS A 238 67.92 6.20 14.95
N ASP A 239 68.19 5.40 13.91
CA ASP A 239 67.27 5.17 12.80
C ASP A 239 65.99 4.45 13.30
N ALA A 240 66.13 3.47 14.19
CA ALA A 240 65.00 2.78 14.80
C ALA A 240 64.13 3.73 15.64
N ARG A 241 64.73 4.64 16.43
CA ARG A 241 63.99 5.68 17.17
C ARG A 241 63.20 6.61 16.25
N GLN A 242 63.78 7.02 15.12
CA GLN A 242 63.06 7.84 14.14
C GLN A 242 61.89 7.06 13.51
N SER A 243 62.12 5.78 13.19
CA SER A 243 61.06 4.91 12.68
C SER A 243 59.92 4.70 13.68
N GLU A 244 60.24 4.55 14.97
CA GLU A 244 59.25 4.41 16.04
C GLU A 244 58.40 5.68 16.20
N ILE A 245 59.04 6.87 16.19
CA ILE A 245 58.31 8.15 16.23
C ILE A 245 57.35 8.26 15.03
N GLN A 246 57.81 7.89 13.84
CA GLN A 246 56.96 7.93 12.65
C GLN A 246 55.80 6.93 12.74
N ALA A 247 56.06 5.70 13.21
CA ALA A 247 55.03 4.69 13.41
C ALA A 247 53.96 5.15 14.42
N GLN A 248 54.37 5.83 15.50
CA GLN A 248 53.44 6.41 16.47
C GLN A 248 52.57 7.52 15.85
N LEU A 249 53.16 8.42 15.05
CA LEU A 249 52.41 9.48 14.38
C LEU A 249 51.43 8.92 13.34
N ASP A 250 51.83 7.89 12.59
CA ASP A 250 50.98 7.23 11.60
C ASP A 250 49.81 6.50 12.28
N TYR A 251 50.06 5.84 13.41
CA TYR A 251 49.03 5.24 14.25
C TYR A 251 48.03 6.28 14.75
N GLU A 252 48.49 7.38 15.37
CA GLU A 252 47.62 8.44 15.87
C GLU A 252 46.74 9.05 14.76
N ARG A 253 47.32 9.22 13.56
CA ARG A 253 46.58 9.70 12.40
C ARG A 253 45.49 8.73 11.96
N LEU A 254 45.80 7.43 11.91
CA LEU A 254 44.84 6.39 11.54
C LEU A 254 43.70 6.30 12.57
N MET A 255 44.01 6.42 13.87
CA MET A 255 43.01 6.43 14.93
C MET A 255 42.04 7.60 14.81
N ILE A 256 42.56 8.81 14.49
CA ILE A 256 41.71 9.97 14.20
C ILE A 256 40.82 9.72 12.98
N GLU A 257 41.34 9.08 11.92
CA GLU A 257 40.54 8.75 10.74
C GLU A 257 39.42 7.76 11.07
N ILE A 258 39.72 6.71 11.84
CA ILE A 258 38.72 5.72 12.30
C ILE A 258 37.64 6.40 13.13
N ASP A 259 38.01 7.27 14.08
CA ASP A 259 37.06 7.98 14.94
C ASP A 259 36.12 8.89 14.13
N ASN A 260 36.67 9.66 13.19
CA ASN A 260 35.86 10.49 12.28
C ASN A 260 34.90 9.66 11.41
N GLN A 261 35.36 8.51 10.90
CA GLN A 261 34.50 7.60 10.12
C GLN A 261 33.39 7.01 11.00
N ARG A 262 33.70 6.63 12.24
CA ARG A 262 32.72 6.14 13.22
C ARG A 262 31.68 7.18 13.55
N GLU A 263 32.08 8.42 13.84
CA GLU A 263 31.14 9.51 14.14
C GLU A 263 30.19 9.77 12.96
N SER A 264 30.75 9.87 11.75
CA SER A 264 29.99 10.05 10.52
C SER A 264 29.00 8.91 10.27
N LEU A 265 29.44 7.65 10.38
CA LEU A 265 28.57 6.48 10.21
C LEU A 265 27.52 6.37 11.30
N SER A 266 27.84 6.70 12.55
CA SER A 266 26.90 6.70 13.66
C SER A 266 25.79 7.73 13.43
N SER A 267 26.15 8.96 13.06
CA SER A 267 25.18 10.01 12.72
C SER A 267 24.31 9.58 11.54
N ALA A 268 24.91 9.05 10.48
CA ALA A 268 24.18 8.59 9.30
C ALA A 268 23.23 7.40 9.62
N ARG A 269 23.61 6.52 10.57
CA ARG A 269 22.75 5.43 11.05
C ARG A 269 21.56 5.99 11.81
N GLU A 270 21.76 6.90 12.75
CA GLU A 270 20.68 7.52 13.52
C GLU A 270 19.68 8.25 12.61
N ASP A 271 20.16 8.97 11.60
CA ASP A 271 19.28 9.62 10.63
C ASP A 271 18.48 8.61 9.81
N SER A 272 19.10 7.49 9.43
CA SER A 272 18.42 6.39 8.72
C SER A 272 17.38 5.70 9.62
N GLU A 273 17.66 5.51 10.91
CA GLU A 273 16.71 4.96 11.89
C GLU A 273 15.50 5.88 12.11
N ARG A 274 15.72 7.20 12.17
CA ARG A 274 14.62 8.18 12.25
C ARG A 274 13.74 8.12 11.00
N GLN A 275 14.36 8.13 9.82
CA GLN A 275 13.63 8.01 8.55
C GLN A 275 12.87 6.69 8.47
N LEU A 276 13.46 5.57 8.91
CA LEU A 276 12.81 4.26 8.94
C LEU A 276 11.51 4.34 9.74
N LYS A 277 11.60 4.85 10.98
CA LYS A 277 10.44 5.00 11.87
C LYS A 277 9.36 5.90 11.28
N ASP A 278 9.74 7.03 10.68
CA ASP A 278 8.78 7.95 10.05
C ASP A 278 8.06 7.28 8.86
N ASN A 279 8.79 6.50 8.05
CA ASN A 279 8.20 5.77 6.91
C ASN A 279 7.33 4.59 7.38
N GLU A 280 7.68 3.90 8.47
CA GLU A 280 6.83 2.85 9.07
C GLU A 280 5.51 3.42 9.57
N GLN A 281 5.53 4.58 10.24
CA GLN A 281 4.32 5.27 10.69
C GLN A 281 3.46 5.74 9.51
N ALA A 282 4.07 6.31 8.48
CA ALA A 282 3.36 6.68 7.26
C ALA A 282 2.74 5.46 6.56
N LEU A 283 3.45 4.33 6.52
CA LEU A 283 2.97 3.08 5.94
C LEU A 283 1.75 2.55 6.69
N ASP A 284 1.78 2.57 8.02
CA ASP A 284 0.63 2.14 8.85
C ASP A 284 -0.59 3.04 8.62
N LEU A 285 -0.39 4.35 8.56
CA LEU A 285 -1.46 5.30 8.24
C LEU A 285 -2.08 5.03 6.86
N GLN A 286 -1.27 4.74 5.84
CA GLN A 286 -1.79 4.43 4.50
C GLN A 286 -2.52 3.09 4.45
N LYS A 287 -2.06 2.08 5.20
CA LYS A 287 -2.80 0.81 5.35
C LYS A 287 -4.17 1.04 5.96
N LYS A 288 -4.24 1.85 7.02
CA LYS A 288 -5.51 2.20 7.65
C LYS A 288 -6.44 2.99 6.72
N ARG A 289 -5.92 3.98 6.00
CA ARG A 289 -6.70 4.73 4.99
C ARG A 289 -7.29 3.82 3.92
N LYS A 290 -6.52 2.86 3.44
CA LYS A 290 -7.00 1.85 2.48
C LYS A 290 -8.11 0.98 3.06
N GLU A 291 -7.98 0.56 4.31
CA GLU A 291 -9.02 -0.21 5.02
C GLU A 291 -10.32 0.60 5.15
N ASP A 292 -10.23 1.82 5.69
CA ASP A 292 -11.38 2.73 5.84
C ASP A 292 -12.08 2.99 4.48
N ALA A 293 -11.30 3.21 3.41
CA ALA A 293 -11.83 3.39 2.05
C ALA A 293 -12.46 2.12 1.47
N THR A 294 -11.94 0.94 1.83
CA THR A 294 -12.53 -0.35 1.42
C THR A 294 -13.89 -0.57 2.10
N ASP A 295 -14.02 -0.22 3.37
CA ASP A 295 -15.28 -0.30 4.10
C ASP A 295 -16.32 0.67 3.54
N GLU A 296 -15.91 1.90 3.23
CA GLU A 296 -16.79 2.89 2.60
C GLU A 296 -17.22 2.47 1.18
N LEU A 297 -16.33 1.87 0.39
CA LEU A 297 -16.67 1.31 -0.92
C LEU A 297 -17.76 0.24 -0.78
N ASN A 298 -17.58 -0.72 0.12
CA ASN A 298 -18.54 -1.79 0.36
C ASN A 298 -19.90 -1.24 0.84
N ALA A 299 -19.88 -0.28 1.77
CA ALA A 299 -21.07 0.36 2.30
C ALA A 299 -21.83 1.14 1.20
N ALA A 300 -21.11 1.90 0.38
CA ALA A 300 -21.70 2.68 -0.71
C ALA A 300 -22.25 1.79 -1.82
N THR A 301 -21.55 0.71 -2.20
CA THR A 301 -22.04 -0.28 -3.17
C THR A 301 -23.31 -0.97 -2.67
N THR A 302 -23.32 -1.44 -1.42
CA THR A 302 -24.50 -2.09 -0.83
C THR A 302 -25.69 -1.11 -0.73
N GLY A 303 -25.44 0.13 -0.29
CA GLY A 303 -26.46 1.16 -0.20
C GLY A 303 -27.05 1.52 -1.56
N LYS A 304 -26.22 1.57 -2.60
CA LYS A 304 -26.66 1.78 -3.98
C LYS A 304 -27.58 0.66 -4.45
N GLU A 305 -27.19 -0.61 -4.28
CA GLU A 305 -27.99 -1.76 -4.70
C GLU A 305 -29.36 -1.78 -4.00
N GLN A 306 -29.39 -1.47 -2.69
CA GLN A 306 -30.64 -1.35 -1.94
C GLN A 306 -31.53 -0.21 -2.47
N LYS A 307 -30.94 0.94 -2.80
CA LYS A 307 -31.68 2.08 -3.34
C LYS A 307 -32.22 1.79 -4.74
N GLU A 308 -31.42 1.16 -5.61
CA GLU A 308 -31.86 0.72 -6.94
C GLU A 308 -33.06 -0.24 -6.85
N ALA A 309 -33.01 -1.21 -5.93
CA ALA A 309 -34.12 -2.13 -5.69
C ALA A 309 -35.39 -1.42 -5.16
N GLU A 310 -35.24 -0.43 -4.28
CA GLU A 310 -36.36 0.39 -3.80
C GLU A 310 -37.01 1.18 -4.95
N CYS A 311 -36.19 1.82 -5.79
CA CYS A 311 -36.65 2.57 -6.95
C CYS A 311 -37.40 1.69 -7.96
N ASP A 312 -36.89 0.49 -8.23
CA ASP A 312 -37.55 -0.46 -9.14
C ASP A 312 -38.89 -0.98 -8.58
N ASN A 313 -38.98 -1.14 -7.26
CA ASN A 313 -40.24 -1.46 -6.61
C ASN A 313 -41.26 -0.31 -6.75
N TRP A 314 -40.83 0.94 -6.51
CA TRP A 314 -41.70 2.12 -6.70
C TRP A 314 -42.19 2.26 -8.14
N ARG A 315 -41.32 2.07 -9.14
CA ARG A 315 -41.68 2.06 -10.56
C ARG A 315 -42.71 0.98 -10.89
N THR A 316 -42.49 -0.23 -10.38
CA THR A 316 -43.40 -1.36 -10.59
C THR A 316 -44.76 -1.07 -9.98
N GLN A 317 -44.80 -0.62 -8.73
CA GLN A 317 -46.04 -0.29 -8.02
C GLN A 317 -46.80 0.83 -8.73
N TYR A 318 -46.11 1.91 -9.13
CA TYR A 318 -46.71 3.00 -9.88
C TYR A 318 -47.32 2.52 -11.21
N SER A 319 -46.64 1.65 -11.95
CA SER A 319 -47.16 1.10 -13.20
C SER A 319 -48.42 0.27 -12.99
N VAL A 320 -48.40 -0.63 -12.00
CA VAL A 320 -49.56 -1.49 -11.67
C VAL A 320 -50.75 -0.64 -11.24
N ASP A 321 -50.54 0.31 -10.34
CA ASP A 321 -51.60 1.18 -9.83
C ASP A 321 -52.17 2.08 -10.92
N THR A 322 -51.33 2.54 -11.85
CA THR A 322 -51.75 3.35 -12.99
C THR A 322 -52.61 2.53 -13.96
N GLU A 323 -52.22 1.30 -14.27
CA GLU A 323 -53.03 0.40 -15.09
C GLU A 323 -54.39 0.13 -14.44
N HIS A 324 -54.40 -0.20 -13.14
CA HIS A 324 -55.62 -0.43 -12.38
C HIS A 324 -56.55 0.80 -12.41
N ARG A 325 -56.04 1.99 -12.08
CA ARG A 325 -56.84 3.23 -12.13
C ARG A 325 -57.38 3.53 -13.52
N GLN A 326 -56.61 3.26 -14.58
CA GLN A 326 -57.07 3.44 -15.96
C GLN A 326 -58.21 2.48 -16.32
N GLN A 327 -58.14 1.22 -15.86
CA GLN A 327 -59.22 0.25 -16.03
C GLN A 327 -60.49 0.71 -15.29
N GLU A 328 -60.37 1.16 -14.04
CA GLU A 328 -61.48 1.70 -13.25
C GLU A 328 -62.14 2.91 -13.91
N ILE A 329 -61.34 3.87 -14.40
CA ILE A 329 -61.83 5.05 -15.14
C ILE A 329 -62.56 4.61 -16.42
N SER A 330 -62.05 3.60 -17.13
CA SER A 330 -62.69 3.06 -18.33
C SER A 330 -64.05 2.45 -18.03
N ILE A 331 -64.16 1.64 -16.97
CA ILE A 331 -65.42 1.03 -16.53
C ILE A 331 -66.44 2.11 -16.19
N ILE A 332 -66.06 3.12 -15.39
CA ILE A 332 -66.98 4.21 -15.03
C ILE A 332 -67.46 4.95 -16.28
N ARG A 333 -66.57 5.29 -17.21
CA ARG A 333 -66.95 5.97 -18.48
C ARG A 333 -67.93 5.15 -19.30
N GLN A 334 -67.72 3.84 -19.40
CA GLN A 334 -68.62 2.97 -20.15
C GLN A 334 -70.01 2.89 -19.47
N ILE A 335 -70.06 2.78 -18.15
CA ILE A 335 -71.32 2.83 -17.38
C ILE A 335 -72.04 4.17 -17.58
N GLU A 336 -71.33 5.29 -17.48
CA GLU A 336 -71.87 6.64 -17.73
C GLU A 336 -72.51 6.73 -19.13
N GLN A 337 -71.80 6.24 -20.16
CA GLN A 337 -72.27 6.26 -21.54
C GLN A 337 -73.52 5.40 -21.75
N ILE A 338 -73.54 4.20 -21.18
CA ILE A 338 -74.69 3.29 -21.28
C ILE A 338 -75.90 3.89 -20.54
N LEU A 339 -75.72 4.46 -19.35
CA LEU A 339 -76.81 5.13 -18.61
C LEU A 339 -77.38 6.32 -19.38
N ALA A 340 -76.54 7.14 -20.00
CA ALA A 340 -76.96 8.32 -20.76
C ALA A 340 -77.73 7.96 -22.04
N THR A 341 -77.39 6.85 -22.70
CA THR A 341 -77.90 6.52 -24.05
C THR A 341 -78.85 5.33 -24.12
N LYS A 342 -78.85 4.44 -23.11
CA LYS A 342 -79.53 3.14 -23.11
C LYS A 342 -80.24 2.82 -21.79
N LEU A 343 -80.73 3.84 -21.07
CA LEU A 343 -81.39 3.70 -19.77
C LEU A 343 -82.45 2.58 -19.68
N LYS A 344 -83.30 2.44 -20.70
CA LYS A 344 -84.33 1.39 -20.73
C LYS A 344 -83.72 -0.01 -20.65
N ASN A 345 -82.62 -0.23 -21.37
CA ASN A 345 -81.92 -1.51 -21.40
C ASN A 345 -81.20 -1.78 -20.08
N VAL A 346 -80.63 -0.74 -19.44
CA VAL A 346 -80.02 -0.85 -18.10
C VAL A 346 -81.06 -1.25 -17.06
N ARG A 347 -82.25 -0.63 -17.08
CA ARG A 347 -83.33 -1.00 -16.14
C ARG A 347 -83.79 -2.44 -16.32
N LEU A 348 -83.94 -2.89 -17.57
CA LEU A 348 -84.30 -4.27 -17.88
C LEU A 348 -83.21 -5.25 -17.38
N TYR A 349 -81.94 -4.96 -17.68
CA TYR A 349 -80.80 -5.75 -17.21
C TYR A 349 -80.76 -5.89 -15.68
N LEU A 350 -80.88 -4.76 -14.96
CA LEU A 350 -80.84 -4.76 -13.50
C LEU A 350 -82.07 -5.43 -12.88
N GLN A 351 -83.24 -5.34 -13.53
CA GLN A 351 -84.45 -6.07 -13.11
C GLN A 351 -84.28 -7.57 -13.28
N GLU A 352 -83.82 -8.03 -14.46
CA GLU A 352 -83.56 -9.44 -14.74
C GLU A 352 -82.52 -10.03 -13.78
N ARG A 353 -81.45 -9.26 -13.52
CA ARG A 353 -80.42 -9.58 -12.54
C ARG A 353 -80.92 -9.67 -11.10
N SER A 354 -81.90 -8.85 -10.71
CA SER A 354 -82.48 -8.89 -9.35
C SER A 354 -83.52 -10.00 -9.15
N SER A 355 -84.01 -10.57 -10.25
CA SER A 355 -84.99 -11.66 -10.27
C SER A 355 -84.38 -13.06 -10.49
N ALA A 356 -83.10 -13.11 -10.85
CA ALA A 356 -82.26 -14.29 -10.88
C ALA A 356 -81.54 -14.44 -9.53
#